data_AF-A0A8J3Y191-F1
#
_entry.id   AF-A0A8J3Y191-F1
#
_cell.length_a   1.000
_cell.length_b   1.000
_cell.length_c   1.000
_cell.angle_alpha   90.00
_cell.angle_beta   90.00
_cell.angle_gamma   90.00
#
_symmetry.space_group_name_H-M   'P 1'
#
loop_
_entity.id
_entity.type
_entity.pdbx_description
1 polymer ?
#
loop_
_entity_poly.entity_id
_entity_poly.type
_entity_poly.pdbx_seq_one_letter_code
_entity_poly.pdbx_strand_id
1 'polypeptide(L)'
;MFDSVLVANRGEIARRVIRTVQRMGLRAIAVHSEADADLPFVTEADDAVLLGPAAPARSYLDVDKVIAAARSTGAQAVQPVAAGTREPVGALADAVWEAERIGYPVMVKTAGGGGGIGMGVAHDGRNLRVRACASTRATWPETPSHRSMIR
;
A
#
# COMPACT_ATOMS: atom_id res chain seq x y z
N MET A 1 -20.81 16.73 7.49
CA MET A 1 -19.78 16.82 6.42
C MET A 1 -18.45 17.04 7.13
N PHE A 2 -17.34 16.54 6.58
CA PHE A 2 -16.00 16.76 7.14
C PHE A 2 -15.27 17.80 6.30
N ASP A 3 -14.33 18.51 6.92
CA ASP A 3 -13.61 19.64 6.36
C ASP A 3 -12.11 19.33 6.19
N SER A 4 -11.64 18.18 6.69
CA SER A 4 -10.24 17.78 6.63
C SER A 4 -10.05 16.29 6.31
N VAL A 5 -8.98 15.99 5.57
CA VAL A 5 -8.60 14.62 5.17
C VAL A 5 -7.10 14.41 5.41
N LEU A 6 -6.75 13.39 6.18
CA LEU A 6 -5.38 12.88 6.27
C LEU A 6 -5.11 11.90 5.13
N VAL A 7 -4.02 12.12 4.40
CA VAL A 7 -3.60 11.33 3.24
C VAL A 7 -2.55 10.31 3.67
N ALA A 8 -2.99 9.10 3.99
CA ALA A 8 -2.13 7.98 4.41
C ALA A 8 -1.47 7.30 3.19
N ASN A 9 -0.72 8.08 2.40
CA ASN A 9 -0.03 7.62 1.20
C ASN A 9 1.23 8.46 0.97
N ARG A 10 2.05 8.12 -0.03
CA ARG A 10 3.27 8.84 -0.37
C ARG A 10 3.44 9.08 -1.87
N GLY A 11 4.37 9.96 -2.22
CA GLY A 11 4.78 10.19 -3.60
C GLY A 11 3.65 10.73 -4.48
N GLU A 12 3.60 10.29 -5.73
CA GLU A 12 2.72 10.86 -6.75
C GLU A 12 1.22 10.68 -6.44
N ILE A 13 0.84 9.54 -5.85
CA ILE A 13 -0.54 9.29 -5.45
C ILE A 13 -0.97 10.25 -4.33
N ALA A 14 -0.10 10.47 -3.33
CA ALA A 14 -0.39 11.44 -2.28
C ALA A 14 -0.65 12.83 -2.87
N ARG A 15 0.19 13.29 -3.82
CA ARG A 15 -0.02 14.59 -4.52
C ARG A 15 -1.38 14.65 -5.21
N ARG A 16 -1.80 13.58 -5.90
CA ARG A 16 -3.10 13.54 -6.58
C ARG A 16 -4.26 13.67 -5.60
N VAL A 17 -4.18 12.95 -4.48
CA VAL A 17 -5.21 12.99 -3.44
C VAL A 17 -5.25 14.39 -2.81
N ILE A 18 -4.10 14.93 -2.39
CA ILE A 18 -3.98 16.28 -1.80
C ILE A 18 -4.62 17.33 -2.71
N ARG A 19 -4.23 17.37 -3.99
CA ARG A 19 -4.81 18.32 -4.95
C ARG A 19 -6.32 18.16 -5.12
N THR A 20 -6.84 16.94 -5.03
CA THR A 20 -8.28 16.68 -5.13
C THR A 20 -9.00 17.18 -3.89
N VAL A 21 -8.46 16.88 -2.70
CA VAL A 21 -8.98 17.35 -1.39
C VAL A 21 -9.04 18.89 -1.37
N GLN A 22 -7.94 19.56 -1.74
CA GLN A 22 -7.89 21.02 -1.79
C GLN A 22 -8.86 21.61 -2.83
N ARG A 23 -9.00 21.00 -4.01
CA ARG A 23 -10.00 21.42 -5.03
C ARG A 23 -11.44 21.29 -4.55
N MET A 24 -11.70 20.43 -3.57
CA MET A 24 -13.00 20.29 -2.93
C MET A 24 -13.20 21.29 -1.78
N GLY A 25 -12.23 22.17 -1.52
CA GLY A 25 -12.27 23.14 -0.42
C GLY A 25 -11.97 22.52 0.95
N LEU A 26 -11.38 21.33 0.99
CA LEU A 26 -11.04 20.60 2.21
C LEU A 26 -9.56 20.79 2.56
N ARG A 27 -9.24 20.78 3.85
CA ARG A 27 -7.87 20.77 4.38
C ARG A 27 -7.21 19.41 4.17
N ALA A 28 -6.07 19.38 3.47
CA ALA A 28 -5.28 18.19 3.21
C ALA A 28 -4.10 18.08 4.17
N ILE A 29 -4.02 16.95 4.89
CA ILE A 29 -2.95 16.67 5.87
C ILE A 29 -2.12 15.51 5.35
N ALA A 30 -0.85 15.74 5.05
CA ALA A 30 0.09 14.69 4.67
C ALA A 30 0.68 13.98 5.90
N VAL A 31 1.02 12.70 5.74
CA VAL A 31 1.95 12.01 6.64
C VAL A 31 3.18 11.61 5.87
N HIS A 32 4.35 11.64 6.50
CA HIS A 32 5.60 11.31 5.81
C HIS A 32 6.62 10.62 6.70
N SER A 33 7.60 9.99 6.07
CA SER A 33 8.83 9.52 6.73
C SER A 33 9.94 10.58 6.65
N GLU A 34 11.00 10.40 7.43
CA GLU A 34 12.21 11.24 7.38
C GLU A 34 12.80 11.30 5.95
N ALA A 35 12.78 10.19 5.21
CA ALA A 35 13.30 10.13 3.85
C ALA A 35 12.44 10.88 2.82
N ASP A 36 11.19 11.19 3.17
CA ASP A 36 10.25 11.86 2.28
C ASP A 36 10.05 13.33 2.62
N ALA A 37 10.75 13.87 3.63
CA ALA A 37 10.51 15.20 4.19
C ALA A 37 10.52 16.34 3.16
N ASP A 38 11.39 16.24 2.15
CA ASP A 38 11.55 17.26 1.11
C ASP A 38 10.75 16.95 -0.17
N LEU A 39 9.91 15.92 -0.17
CA LEU A 39 9.16 15.54 -1.37
C LEU A 39 7.94 16.45 -1.58
N PRO A 40 7.55 16.71 -2.85
CA PRO A 40 6.53 17.72 -3.15
C PRO A 40 5.16 17.50 -2.48
N PHE A 41 4.77 16.25 -2.19
CA PHE A 41 3.49 16.00 -1.52
C PHE A 41 3.46 16.49 -0.07
N VAL A 42 4.62 16.63 0.58
CA VAL A 42 4.72 17.15 1.94
C VAL A 42 4.49 18.66 1.92
N THR A 43 5.11 19.37 0.97
CA THR A 43 5.00 20.82 0.84
C THR A 43 3.72 21.30 0.15
N GLU A 44 3.07 20.44 -0.64
CA GLU A 44 1.78 20.72 -1.29
C GLU A 44 0.58 20.60 -0.34
N ALA A 45 0.71 19.86 0.76
CA ALA A 45 -0.34 19.72 1.76
C ALA A 45 -0.47 20.98 2.63
N ASP A 46 -1.64 21.18 3.24
CA ASP A 46 -1.85 22.30 4.17
C ASP A 46 -1.11 22.06 5.49
N ASP A 47 -0.98 20.79 5.88
CA ASP A 47 -0.15 20.35 7.00
C ASP A 47 0.56 19.04 6.69
N ALA A 48 1.64 18.77 7.41
CA ALA A 48 2.36 17.51 7.33
C ALA A 48 2.79 17.01 8.70
N VAL A 49 2.73 15.70 8.92
CA VAL A 49 3.17 15.04 10.15
C VAL A 49 4.24 14.00 9.86
N LEU A 50 5.37 14.12 10.54
CA LEU A 50 6.42 13.11 10.51
C LEU A 50 6.01 11.88 11.33
N LEU A 51 5.94 10.72 10.68
CA LEU A 51 5.68 9.44 11.34
C LEU A 51 6.96 8.83 11.93
N GLY A 52 8.12 9.11 11.32
CA GLY A 52 9.41 8.62 11.79
C GLY A 52 10.31 8.11 10.66
N PRO A 53 11.15 7.09 10.91
CA PRO A 53 12.22 6.69 9.98
C PRO A 53 11.74 6.20 8.62
N ALA A 54 12.68 6.13 7.66
CA ALA A 54 12.45 5.73 6.28
C ALA A 54 11.77 4.35 6.09
N ALA A 55 12.00 3.42 7.02
CA ALA A 55 11.44 2.07 6.94
C ALA A 55 9.90 2.10 7.01
N PRO A 56 9.15 1.60 5.99
CA PRO A 56 7.69 1.68 5.96
C PRO A 56 7.01 1.04 7.17
N ALA A 57 7.52 -0.10 7.65
CA ALA A 57 7.03 -0.79 8.85
C ALA A 57 7.10 0.08 10.13
N ARG A 58 7.97 1.10 10.16
CA ARG A 58 8.14 2.02 11.29
C ARG A 58 7.56 3.42 11.01
N SER A 59 6.91 3.61 9.86
CA SER A 59 6.29 4.87 9.44
C SER A 59 4.90 4.61 8.86
N TYR A 60 4.77 4.50 7.55
CA TYR A 60 3.47 4.43 6.85
C TYR A 60 2.61 3.20 7.21
N LEU A 61 3.23 2.07 7.56
CA LEU A 61 2.54 0.82 7.87
C LEU A 61 2.33 0.60 9.37
N ASP A 62 2.78 1.56 10.19
CA ASP A 62 2.51 1.64 11.62
C ASP A 62 1.17 2.35 11.83
N VAL A 63 0.12 1.55 12.07
CA VAL A 63 -1.25 2.04 12.18
C VAL A 63 -1.39 3.00 13.37
N ASP A 64 -0.72 2.74 14.49
CA ASP A 64 -0.84 3.56 15.69
C ASP A 64 -0.29 4.97 15.43
N LYS A 65 0.80 5.09 14.69
CA LYS A 65 1.35 6.38 14.28
C LYS A 65 0.43 7.16 13.34
N VAL A 66 -0.17 6.49 12.36
CA VAL A 66 -1.12 7.14 11.44
C VAL A 66 -2.37 7.62 12.21
N ILE A 67 -2.90 6.82 13.13
CA ILE A 67 -4.04 7.19 13.97
C ILE A 67 -3.65 8.33 14.93
N ALA A 68 -2.44 8.31 15.51
CA ALA A 68 -1.94 9.38 16.34
C ALA A 68 -1.82 10.70 15.56
N ALA A 69 -1.30 10.66 14.32
CA ALA A 69 -1.22 11.81 13.44
C ALA A 69 -2.62 12.37 13.08
N ALA A 70 -3.59 11.50 12.80
CA ALA A 70 -4.96 11.91 12.54
C ALA A 70 -5.58 12.63 13.75
N ARG A 71 -5.36 12.09 14.95
CA ARG A 71 -5.85 12.69 16.20
C ARG A 71 -5.17 14.02 16.52
N SER A 72 -3.85 14.11 16.39
CA SER A 72 -3.09 15.31 16.74
C SER A 72 -3.39 16.50 15.82
N THR A 73 -3.76 16.22 14.56
CA THR A 73 -4.09 17.25 13.56
C THR A 73 -5.57 17.61 13.51
N GLY A 74 -6.42 16.84 14.21
CA GLY A 74 -7.87 16.99 14.14
C GLY A 74 -8.45 16.56 12.78
N ALA A 75 -7.80 15.61 12.09
CA ALA A 75 -8.31 15.07 10.83
C ALA A 75 -9.68 14.41 11.05
N GLN A 76 -10.68 14.83 10.30
CA GLN A 76 -12.05 14.33 10.39
C GLN A 76 -12.30 13.12 9.47
N ALA A 77 -11.43 12.94 8.47
CA ALA A 77 -11.40 11.77 7.61
C ALA A 77 -9.94 11.34 7.35
N VAL A 78 -9.75 10.06 7.05
CA VAL A 78 -8.47 9.48 6.62
C VAL A 78 -8.70 8.79 5.29
N GLN A 79 -7.85 9.08 4.30
CA GLN A 79 -7.86 8.35 3.04
C GLN A 79 -7.45 6.89 3.29
N PRO A 80 -8.34 5.92 3.10
CA PRO A 80 -8.01 4.52 3.38
C PRO A 80 -7.05 3.98 2.33
N VAL A 81 -6.18 3.06 2.74
CA VAL A 81 -5.42 2.18 1.86
C VAL A 81 -6.00 0.78 1.92
N ALA A 82 -5.92 0.05 0.81
CA ALA A 82 -6.42 -1.32 0.75
C ALA A 82 -5.66 -2.22 1.74
N ALA A 83 -6.37 -3.17 2.35
CA ALA A 83 -5.75 -4.21 3.15
C ALA A 83 -4.76 -5.02 2.29
N GLY A 84 -3.61 -5.34 2.86
CA GLY A 84 -2.52 -6.02 2.19
C GLY A 84 -1.48 -6.54 3.17
N THR A 85 -0.36 -7.02 2.64
CA THR A 85 0.80 -7.43 3.43
C THR A 85 1.71 -6.23 3.68
N ARG A 86 2.37 -6.20 4.84
CA ARG A 86 3.29 -5.10 5.19
C ARG A 86 4.67 -5.24 4.55
N GLU A 87 5.10 -6.49 4.38
CA GLU A 87 6.37 -6.86 3.77
C GLU A 87 6.12 -7.71 2.51
N PRO A 88 7.11 -7.80 1.61
CA PRO A 88 7.06 -8.77 0.52
C PRO A 88 6.90 -10.18 1.08
N VAL A 89 5.95 -10.94 0.52
CA VAL A 89 5.67 -12.30 0.96
C VAL A 89 6.74 -13.25 0.43
N GLY A 90 7.32 -14.08 1.30
CA GLY A 90 8.47 -14.94 1.02
C GLY A 90 8.18 -16.43 0.84
N ALA A 91 7.13 -16.99 1.48
CA ALA A 91 6.63 -18.36 1.23
C ALA A 91 5.19 -18.44 0.68
N LEU A 92 4.91 -19.37 -0.26
CA LEU A 92 3.62 -19.44 -0.96
C LEU A 92 2.48 -19.74 0.03
N ALA A 93 2.79 -20.48 1.09
CA ALA A 93 1.90 -20.72 2.21
C ALA A 93 1.46 -19.41 2.88
N ASP A 94 2.40 -18.50 3.15
CA ASP A 94 2.10 -17.19 3.74
C ASP A 94 1.21 -16.35 2.82
N ALA A 95 1.45 -16.43 1.50
CA ALA A 95 0.63 -15.71 0.53
C ALA A 95 -0.82 -16.19 0.51
N VAL A 96 -1.03 -17.51 0.63
CA VAL A 96 -2.37 -18.11 0.74
C VAL A 96 -3.03 -17.70 2.05
N TRP A 97 -2.32 -17.78 3.18
CA TRP A 97 -2.84 -17.39 4.47
C TRP A 97 -3.26 -15.91 4.50
N GLU A 98 -2.42 -15.01 3.98
CA GLU A 98 -2.74 -13.59 3.89
C GLU A 98 -3.95 -13.33 2.99
N ALA A 99 -4.05 -14.05 1.87
CA ALA A 99 -5.18 -13.90 0.95
C ALA A 99 -6.50 -14.39 1.56
N GLU A 100 -6.48 -15.48 2.33
CA GLU A 100 -7.65 -15.96 3.08
C GLU A 100 -8.05 -14.99 4.20
N ARG A 101 -7.06 -14.43 4.91
CA ARG A 101 -7.28 -13.41 5.95
C ARG A 101 -7.88 -12.12 5.38
N ILE A 102 -7.42 -11.68 4.21
CA ILE A 102 -7.91 -10.48 3.52
C ILE A 102 -9.28 -10.75 2.86
N GLY A 103 -9.49 -11.97 2.37
CA GLY A 103 -10.63 -12.36 1.55
C GLY A 103 -10.36 -12.18 0.06
N TYR A 104 -10.79 -13.15 -0.74
CA TYR A 104 -10.72 -13.07 -2.20
C TYR A 104 -11.84 -12.16 -2.78
N PRO A 105 -11.62 -11.53 -3.96
CA PRO A 105 -10.41 -11.60 -4.78
C PRO A 105 -9.28 -10.70 -4.24
N VAL A 106 -8.03 -11.13 -4.42
CA VAL A 106 -6.83 -10.37 -4.04
C VAL A 106 -5.99 -9.97 -5.25
N MET A 107 -5.33 -8.83 -5.16
CA MET A 107 -4.39 -8.37 -6.19
C MET A 107 -2.96 -8.79 -5.84
N VAL A 108 -2.40 -9.70 -6.61
CA VAL A 108 -0.97 -10.05 -6.51
C VAL A 108 -0.18 -8.95 -7.23
N LYS A 109 0.82 -8.38 -6.55
CA LYS A 109 1.73 -7.37 -7.11
C LYS A 109 3.17 -7.76 -6.83
N THR A 110 4.07 -7.43 -7.75
CA THR A 110 5.51 -7.42 -7.48
C THR A 110 5.87 -6.27 -6.53
N ALA A 111 6.76 -6.52 -5.57
CA ALA A 111 7.17 -5.51 -4.58
C ALA A 111 7.94 -4.34 -5.21
N GLY A 112 8.66 -4.56 -6.31
CA GLY A 112 9.49 -3.57 -7.01
C GLY A 112 9.02 -3.21 -8.42
N GLY A 113 7.74 -3.43 -8.76
CA GLY A 113 7.20 -3.20 -10.11
C GLY A 113 6.63 -1.79 -10.32
N GLY A 114 6.59 -1.35 -11.58
CA GLY A 114 5.94 -0.11 -12.02
C GLY A 114 5.17 -0.32 -13.33
N GLY A 115 4.19 0.54 -13.62
CA GLY A 115 3.46 0.51 -14.90
C GLY A 115 2.48 -0.66 -15.08
N GLY A 116 2.09 -1.34 -14.00
CA GLY A 116 1.14 -2.47 -14.04
C GLY A 116 1.78 -3.83 -14.40
N ILE A 117 3.09 -3.87 -14.62
CA ILE A 117 3.83 -5.11 -14.93
C ILE A 117 3.98 -5.95 -13.65
N GLY A 118 3.64 -7.24 -13.74
CA GLY A 118 3.70 -8.16 -12.59
C GLY A 118 2.54 -7.98 -11.62
N MET A 119 1.38 -7.52 -12.11
CA MET A 119 0.12 -7.50 -11.36
C MET A 119 -0.87 -8.54 -11.89
N GLY A 120 -1.66 -9.16 -11.01
CA GLY A 120 -2.71 -10.09 -11.41
C GLY A 120 -3.74 -10.36 -10.31
N VAL A 121 -5.00 -10.50 -10.69
CA VAL A 121 -6.12 -10.73 -9.75
C VAL A 121 -6.28 -12.22 -9.45
N ALA A 122 -5.99 -12.64 -8.22
CA ALA A 122 -6.31 -13.98 -7.75
C ALA A 122 -7.74 -14.05 -7.21
N HIS A 123 -8.59 -14.91 -7.78
CA HIS A 123 -9.97 -15.09 -7.33
C HIS A 123 -10.15 -16.20 -6.27
N ASP A 124 -9.17 -17.08 -6.14
CA ASP A 124 -9.15 -18.19 -5.20
C ASP A 124 -7.71 -18.66 -4.95
N GLY A 125 -7.53 -19.62 -4.04
CA GLY A 125 -6.22 -20.17 -3.68
C GLY A 125 -5.51 -20.87 -4.83
N ARG A 126 -6.23 -21.49 -5.79
CA ARG A 126 -5.61 -22.13 -6.96
C ARG A 126 -5.07 -21.06 -7.92
N ASN A 127 -5.88 -20.03 -8.21
CA ASN A 127 -5.49 -18.93 -9.07
C ASN A 127 -4.35 -18.10 -8.46
N LEU A 128 -4.34 -17.94 -7.13
CA LEU A 128 -3.25 -17.30 -6.40
C LEU A 128 -1.91 -18.00 -6.62
N ARG A 129 -1.85 -19.33 -6.51
CA ARG A 129 -0.63 -20.11 -6.71
C ARG A 129 -0.06 -19.91 -8.10
N VAL A 130 -0.91 -20.00 -9.13
CA VAL A 130 -0.50 -19.77 -10.53
C VAL A 130 0.01 -18.33 -10.71
N ARG A 131 -0.68 -17.34 -10.16
CA ARG A 131 -0.31 -15.94 -10.32
C ARG A 131 0.96 -15.58 -9.57
N ALA A 132 1.12 -16.02 -8.33
CA ALA A 132 2.34 -15.80 -7.56
C ALA A 132 3.58 -16.27 -8.34
N CYS A 133 3.53 -17.45 -8.95
CA CYS A 133 4.59 -17.97 -9.82
C CYS A 133 4.82 -17.14 -11.09
N ALA A 134 3.75 -16.65 -11.72
CA ALA A 134 3.83 -15.96 -13.00
C ALA A 134 4.23 -14.48 -12.86
N SER A 135 3.79 -13.81 -11.79
CA SER A 135 4.01 -12.38 -11.58
C SER A 135 5.34 -12.07 -10.91
N THR A 136 5.89 -12.98 -10.10
CA THR A 136 7.18 -12.78 -9.43
C THR A 136 8.27 -13.55 -10.15
N ARG A 137 9.41 -12.90 -10.46
CA ARG A 137 10.65 -13.63 -10.85
C ARG A 137 11.22 -14.46 -9.68
N ALA A 138 10.62 -14.38 -8.49
CA ALA A 138 10.91 -15.27 -7.40
C ALA A 138 10.45 -16.67 -7.80
N THR A 139 11.40 -17.53 -8.17
CA THR A 139 11.17 -18.97 -8.15
C THR A 139 11.06 -19.36 -6.67
N TRP A 140 9.84 -19.50 -6.18
CA TRP A 140 9.60 -20.05 -4.84
C TRP A 140 10.03 -21.52 -4.92
N PRO A 141 10.83 -22.03 -3.98
CA PRO A 141 11.44 -23.35 -4.08
C PRO A 141 10.41 -24.49 -4.26
N GLU A 142 9.16 -24.27 -3.86
CA GLU A 142 8.07 -25.24 -3.96
C GLU A 142 7.20 -25.13 -5.23
N THR A 143 7.57 -24.28 -6.19
CA THR A 143 6.72 -24.05 -7.38
C THR A 143 7.10 -24.98 -8.53
N PRO A 144 6.17 -25.84 -9.01
CA PRO A 144 6.42 -26.65 -10.19
C PRO A 144 6.72 -25.73 -11.37
N SER A 145 7.77 -26.05 -12.14
CA SER A 145 8.14 -25.25 -13.32
C SER A 145 6.92 -25.08 -14.25
N HIS A 146 6.84 -23.93 -14.93
CA HIS A 146 5.75 -23.57 -15.85
C HIS A 146 5.43 -24.68 -16.89
N ARG A 147 6.40 -25.57 -17.18
CA ARG A 147 6.23 -26.74 -18.06
C ARG A 147 5.37 -27.88 -17.52
N SER A 148 5.14 -27.93 -16.21
CA SER A 148 4.41 -29.03 -15.55
C SER A 148 2.92 -28.75 -15.34
N MET A 149 2.47 -27.50 -15.50
CA MET A 149 1.07 -27.10 -15.30
C MET A 149 0.24 -27.06 -16.61
N ILE A 150 0.85 -27.34 -17.77
CA ILE A 150 0.20 -27.37 -19.09
C ILE A 150 0.13 -28.83 -19.61
N ARG A 151 -0.06 -29.80 -18.72
CA ARG A 151 -0.41 -31.18 -19.08
C ARG A 151 -1.65 -31.62 -18.33
#